data_AF-A0A7V6ULV6-F1
#
_entry.id   AF-A0A7V6ULV6-F1
#
_cell.length_a   1.000
_cell.length_b   1.000
_cell.length_c   1.000
_cell.angle_alpha   90.00
_cell.angle_beta   90.00
_cell.angle_gamma   90.00
#
_symmetry.space_group_name_H-M   'P 1'
#
loop_
_entity.id
_entity.type
_entity.pdbx_description
1 polymer ?
#
loop_
_entity_poly.entity_id
_entity_poly.type
_entity_poly.pdbx_seq_one_letter_code
_entity_poly.pdbx_strand_id
1 'polypeptide(L)'
;MEKITQVQKRNLISLATIGAELGIKEGDYVSIEVKDGGLFLRPVNWHDKSQEYFWTDSFQKKMKQAEKDFEEGNYQKFDSLSKLADFIEKGIEAKSE
;
A
#
# COMPACT_ATOMS: atom_id res chain seq x y z
N MET A 1 10.41 16.32 -11.73
CA MET A 1 11.69 16.45 -12.47
C MET A 1 11.53 15.68 -13.77
N GLU A 2 11.96 16.25 -14.88
CA GLU A 2 11.95 15.59 -16.18
C GLU A 2 13.39 15.18 -16.53
N LYS A 3 13.60 13.91 -16.92
CA LYS A 3 14.88 13.43 -17.43
C LYS A 3 14.65 12.76 -18.78
N ILE A 4 15.42 13.19 -19.77
CA ILE A 4 15.42 12.61 -21.11
C ILE A 4 16.54 11.56 -21.16
N THR A 5 16.20 10.35 -21.58
CA THR A 5 17.16 9.27 -21.78
C THR A 5 16.87 8.58 -23.10
N GLN A 6 17.90 8.07 -23.76
CA GLN A 6 17.75 7.37 -25.02
C GLN A 6 17.35 5.91 -24.78
N VAL A 7 16.39 5.42 -25.57
CA VAL A 7 16.08 3.99 -25.61
C VAL A 7 17.25 3.24 -26.22
N GLN A 8 17.78 2.28 -25.49
CA GLN A 8 18.91 1.44 -25.90
C GLN A 8 18.42 0.27 -26.78
N LYS A 9 19.36 -0.57 -27.22
CA LYS A 9 19.03 -1.80 -27.96
C LYS A 9 18.02 -2.65 -27.17
N ARG A 10 17.18 -3.38 -27.89
CA ARG A 10 16.12 -4.24 -27.32
C ARG A 10 15.08 -3.49 -26.48
N ASN A 11 14.85 -2.21 -26.78
CA ASN A 11 13.86 -1.37 -26.09
C ASN A 11 14.11 -1.20 -24.59
N LEU A 12 15.38 -1.17 -24.18
CA LEU A 12 15.77 -0.98 -22.79
C LEU A 12 15.88 0.51 -22.45
N ILE A 13 15.28 0.91 -21.32
CA ILE A 13 15.41 2.25 -20.74
C ILE A 13 16.20 2.12 -19.44
N SER A 14 17.33 2.82 -19.33
CA SER A 14 18.10 2.83 -18.09
C SER A 14 17.43 3.71 -17.05
N LEU A 15 17.09 3.12 -15.91
CA LEU A 15 16.57 3.84 -14.74
C LEU A 15 17.67 4.36 -13.83
N ALA A 16 18.97 4.16 -14.12
CA ALA A 16 20.06 4.53 -13.21
C ALA A 16 20.04 6.00 -12.75
N THR A 17 19.48 6.89 -13.57
CA THR A 17 19.39 8.32 -13.28
C THR A 17 18.22 8.71 -12.38
N ILE A 18 17.19 7.86 -12.24
CA ILE A 18 15.96 8.14 -11.46
C ILE A 18 15.61 7.05 -10.44
N GLY A 19 16.18 5.86 -10.58
CA GLY A 19 15.84 4.67 -9.80
C GLY A 19 16.18 4.84 -8.33
N ALA A 20 17.29 5.50 -8.00
CA ALA A 20 17.67 5.77 -6.62
C ALA A 20 16.66 6.65 -5.87
N GLU A 21 16.08 7.65 -6.55
CA GLU A 21 15.04 8.52 -5.99
C GLU A 21 13.73 7.76 -5.78
N LEU A 22 13.45 6.76 -6.63
CA LEU A 22 12.30 5.87 -6.52
C LEU A 22 12.55 4.64 -5.62
N GLY A 23 13.75 4.52 -5.04
CA GLY A 23 14.14 3.37 -4.21
C GLY A 23 14.26 2.05 -4.96
N ILE A 24 14.33 2.07 -6.30
CA ILE A 24 14.44 0.88 -7.16
C ILE A 24 15.86 0.32 -7.09
N LYS A 25 15.98 -0.98 -6.82
CA LYS A 25 17.23 -1.73 -6.80
C LYS A 25 17.21 -2.83 -7.86
N GLU A 26 18.39 -3.37 -8.18
CA GLU A 26 18.49 -4.54 -9.04
C GLU A 26 17.69 -5.71 -8.44
N GLY A 27 16.84 -6.33 -9.25
CA GLY A 27 15.95 -7.41 -8.83
C GLY A 27 14.54 -6.97 -8.40
N ASP A 28 14.32 -5.67 -8.21
CA ASP A 28 12.97 -5.14 -7.92
C ASP A 28 12.07 -5.20 -9.16
N TYR A 29 10.77 -5.23 -8.89
CA TYR A 29 9.76 -5.23 -9.93
C TYR A 29 9.17 -3.84 -10.10
N VAL A 30 8.81 -3.51 -11.33
CA VAL A 30 8.22 -2.22 -11.68
C VAL A 30 6.95 -2.50 -12.48
N SER A 31 5.83 -1.97 -12.02
CA SER A 31 4.61 -1.94 -12.81
C SER A 31 4.74 -0.89 -13.91
N ILE A 32 4.30 -1.25 -15.11
CA ILE A 32 4.35 -0.40 -16.31
C ILE A 32 2.93 -0.26 -16.83
N GLU A 33 2.41 0.96 -16.85
CA GLU A 33 1.05 1.26 -17.31
C GLU A 33 1.10 2.34 -18.40
N VAL A 34 0.29 2.20 -19.46
CA VAL A 34 0.13 3.26 -20.47
C VAL A 34 -1.03 4.14 -20.06
N LYS A 35 -0.76 5.42 -19.80
CA LYS A 35 -1.77 6.39 -19.38
C LYS A 35 -1.50 7.76 -20.00
N ASP A 36 -2.55 8.41 -20.49
CA ASP A 36 -2.50 9.77 -21.04
C ASP A 36 -1.42 9.97 -22.13
N GLY A 37 -1.20 8.93 -22.96
CA GLY A 37 -0.18 8.95 -24.02
C GLY A 37 1.27 8.78 -23.54
N GLY A 38 1.48 8.49 -22.25
CA GLY A 38 2.78 8.23 -21.64
C GLY A 38 2.87 6.87 -20.94
N LEU A 39 4.07 6.56 -20.43
CA LEU A 39 4.32 5.42 -19.55
C LEU A 39 4.36 5.89 -18.10
N PHE A 40 3.54 5.26 -17.26
CA PHE A 40 3.58 5.42 -15.81
C PHE A 40 4.29 4.22 -15.19
N LEU A 41 5.41 4.49 -14.52
CA LEU A 41 6.25 3.49 -13.86
C LEU A 41 6.11 3.61 -12.35
N ARG A 42 5.86 2.50 -11.67
CA ARG A 42 5.79 2.46 -10.21
C ARG A 42 6.51 1.23 -9.66
N PRO A 43 7.43 1.38 -8.69
CA PRO A 43 8.00 0.24 -7.98
C PRO A 43 6.89 -0.61 -7.36
N VAL A 44 7.00 -1.93 -7.47
CA VAL A 44 6.06 -2.87 -6.87
C VAL A 44 6.82 -3.96 -6.13
N ASN A 45 6.30 -4.32 -4.97
CA ASN A 45 6.77 -5.48 -4.21
C ASN A 45 5.86 -6.67 -4.48
N TRP A 46 6.46 -7.83 -4.67
CA TRP A 46 5.72 -9.08 -4.64
C TRP A 46 5.42 -9.45 -3.20
N HIS A 47 4.17 -9.79 -2.95
CA HIS A 47 3.73 -10.36 -1.70
C HIS A 47 3.25 -11.79 -1.98
N ASP A 48 3.35 -12.65 -0.96
CA ASP A 48 2.76 -13.98 -1.03
C ASP A 48 1.25 -13.87 -1.27
N LYS A 49 0.67 -14.79 -2.05
CA LYS A 49 -0.77 -14.79 -2.35
C LYS A 49 -1.64 -14.83 -1.10
N SER A 50 -1.17 -15.44 -0.01
CA SER A 50 -1.85 -15.42 1.28
C SER A 50 -2.04 -14.02 1.88
N GLN A 51 -1.28 -13.03 1.41
CA GLN A 51 -1.34 -11.63 1.84
C GLN A 51 -2.01 -10.70 0.82
N GLU A 52 -2.54 -11.24 -0.29
CA GLU A 52 -3.16 -10.44 -1.35
C GLU A 52 -4.37 -9.64 -0.85
N TYR A 53 -5.08 -10.15 0.16
CA TYR A 53 -6.20 -9.46 0.81
C TYR A 53 -5.82 -8.06 1.32
N PHE A 54 -4.59 -7.87 1.81
CA PHE A 54 -4.10 -6.60 2.36
C PHE A 54 -4.05 -5.52 1.28
N TRP A 55 -3.76 -5.92 0.04
CA TRP A 55 -3.60 -5.01 -1.10
C TRP A 55 -4.89 -4.74 -1.87
N THR A 56 -6.02 -5.31 -1.44
CA THR A 56 -7.33 -4.99 -2.02
C THR A 56 -7.72 -3.54 -1.72
N ASP A 57 -8.38 -2.88 -2.67
CA ASP A 57 -8.84 -1.49 -2.51
C ASP A 57 -9.69 -1.28 -1.26
N SER A 58 -10.51 -2.26 -0.89
CA SER A 58 -11.36 -2.20 0.29
C SER A 58 -10.54 -2.19 1.58
N PHE A 59 -9.49 -3.02 1.65
CA PHE A 59 -8.61 -3.08 2.80
C PHE A 59 -7.76 -1.81 2.92
N GLN A 60 -7.17 -1.36 1.82
CA GLN A 60 -6.36 -0.13 1.79
C GLN A 60 -7.18 1.12 2.17
N LYS A 61 -8.45 1.22 1.72
CA LYS A 61 -9.36 2.30 2.15
C LYS A 61 -9.64 2.26 3.66
N LYS A 62 -9.87 1.07 4.23
CA LYS A 62 -10.06 0.91 5.67
C LYS A 62 -8.81 1.26 6.46
N MET A 63 -7.63 0.88 5.98
CA MET A 63 -6.35 1.24 6.60
C MET A 63 -6.14 2.76 6.62
N LYS A 64 -6.39 3.45 5.51
CA LYS A 64 -6.32 4.93 5.45
C LYS A 64 -7.29 5.59 6.42
N GLN A 65 -8.51 5.04 6.53
CA GLN A 65 -9.49 5.57 7.49
C GLN A 65 -9.03 5.33 8.94
N ALA A 66 -8.52 4.14 9.26
CA ALA A 66 -8.00 3.83 10.59
C ALA A 66 -6.80 4.71 10.97
N GLU A 67 -5.92 5.03 10.02
CA GLU A 67 -4.80 5.96 10.22
C GLU A 67 -5.31 7.37 10.52
N LYS A 68 -6.29 7.85 9.74
CA LYS A 68 -6.95 9.14 9.99
C LYS A 68 -7.62 9.16 11.37
N ASP A 69 -8.35 8.11 11.73
CA ASP A 69 -9.00 8.00 13.03
C ASP A 69 -7.97 7.99 14.17
N PHE A 70 -6.81 7.36 13.96
CA PHE A 70 -5.72 7.39 14.93
C PHE A 70 -5.14 8.79 15.12
N GLU A 71 -4.87 9.52 14.04
CA GLU A 71 -4.36 10.90 14.06
C GLU A 71 -5.36 11.88 14.71
N GLU A 72 -6.65 11.71 14.43
CA GLU A 72 -7.73 12.54 14.98
C GLU A 72 -8.09 12.16 16.43
N GLY A 73 -7.50 11.10 16.98
CA GLY A 73 -7.81 10.62 18.33
C GLY A 73 -9.13 9.85 18.44
N ASN A 74 -9.73 9.47 17.31
CA ASN A 74 -10.96 8.68 17.18
C ASN A 74 -10.69 7.19 17.42
N TYR A 75 -10.07 6.86 18.55
CA TYR A 75 -9.83 5.49 18.97
C TYR A 75 -10.17 5.30 20.44
N GLN A 76 -10.44 4.05 20.82
CA GLN A 76 -10.65 3.68 22.20
C GLN A 76 -9.38 3.04 22.77
N LYS A 77 -8.96 3.52 23.95
CA LYS A 77 -7.90 2.90 24.74
C LYS A 77 -8.54 2.04 25.83
N PHE A 78 -7.91 0.90 26.08
CA PHE A 78 -8.30 0.00 27.16
C PHE A 78 -7.11 -0.19 28.09
N ASP A 79 -7.33 0.04 29.38
CA ASP A 79 -6.26 -0.06 30.38
C ASP A 79 -6.01 -1.50 30.84
N SER A 80 -6.84 -2.46 30.41
CA SER A 80 -6.68 -3.87 30.70
C SER A 80 -7.25 -4.77 29.61
N LEU A 81 -6.69 -5.96 29.48
CA LEU A 81 -7.16 -6.98 28.55
C LEU A 81 -8.60 -7.42 28.86
N SER A 82 -9.00 -7.46 30.13
CA SER A 82 -10.37 -7.79 30.52
C SER A 82 -11.38 -6.78 29.97
N LYS A 83 -11.11 -5.47 30.05
CA LYS A 83 -12.00 -4.45 29.49
C LYS A 83 -12.11 -4.53 27.97
N LEU A 84 -11.01 -4.88 27.30
CA LEU A 84 -11.02 -5.11 25.84
C LEU A 84 -11.85 -6.35 25.48
N ALA A 85 -11.70 -7.44 26.21
CA ALA A 85 -12.47 -8.67 26.01
C ALA A 85 -13.98 -8.40 26.16
N ASP A 86 -14.39 -7.76 27.27
CA ASP A 86 -15.79 -7.40 27.51
C ASP A 86 -16.38 -6.53 26.40
N PHE A 87 -15.59 -5.60 25.84
CA PHE A 87 -16.01 -4.74 24.75
C PHE A 87 -16.23 -5.52 23.45
N ILE A 88 -15.30 -6.42 23.12
CA ILE A 88 -15.39 -7.26 21.92
C ILE A 88 -16.59 -8.21 22.02
N GLU A 89 -16.78 -8.87 23.16
CA GLU A 89 -17.90 -9.80 23.38
C GLU A 89 -19.25 -9.10 23.19
N LYS A 90 -19.45 -7.94 23.82
CA LYS A 90 -20.68 -7.13 23.65
C LYS A 90 -20.90 -6.67 22.21
N GLY A 91 -19.83 -6.34 21.50
CA GLY A 91 -19.89 -5.93 20.09
C GLY A 91 -20.23 -7.07 19.13
N ILE A 92 -19.92 -8.31 19.50
CA ILE A 92 -20.30 -9.51 18.74
C ILE A 92 -21.79 -9.81 18.96
N GLU A 93 -22.26 -9.76 20.19
CA GLU A 93 -23.67 -9.99 20.54
C GLU A 93 -24.62 -8.99 19.84
N ALA A 94 -24.24 -7.71 19.79
CA ALA A 94 -25.02 -6.65 19.13
C ALA A 94 -25.08 -6.75 17.60
N LYS A 95 -24.29 -7.62 16.96
CA LYS A 95 -24.31 -7.87 15.51
C LYS A 95 -25.00 -9.18 15.13
N SER A 96 -25.37 -10.00 16.12
CA SER A 96 -26.08 -11.27 15.93
C SER A 96 -27.60 -11.16 16.08
N GLU A 97 -28.11 -9.98 16.43
CA GLU A 97 -29.53 -9.57 16.31
C GLU A 97 -29.77 -8.78 15.02
#